data_AF-A0A1V5GW13-F1
#
_entry.id   AF-A0A1V5GW13-F1
#
_cell.length_a   1.000
_cell.length_b   1.000
_cell.length_c   1.000
_cell.angle_alpha   90.00
_cell.angle_beta   90.00
_cell.angle_gamma   90.00
#
_symmetry.space_group_name_H-M   'P 1'
#
loop_
_entity.id
_entity.type
_entity.pdbx_description
1 polymer ?
#
loop_
_entity_poly.entity_id
_entity_poly.type
_entity_poly.pdbx_seq_one_letter_code
_entity_poly.pdbx_strand_id
1 'polypeptide(L)'
;MIKRIRVAAALGLAAALAAAAGCVKTTGLEVSGALGAPSDGQSELSRAVIVNNARLGRTLQVVDVRHDIQNDLLKAGLTLASKYEGTLSFQYKFAWFDAAGMEIRADSEAWTPLVLHGYETRTLQGVAPHPSARAFKVKIRR
;
A
#
# COMPACT_ATOMS: atom_id res chain seq x y z
N MET A 1 -53.75 -17.33 -49.09
CA MET A 1 -54.51 -16.12 -48.70
C MET A 1 -53.87 -15.48 -47.48
N ILE A 2 -53.51 -14.19 -47.55
CA ILE A 2 -53.58 -13.16 -46.47
C ILE A 2 -52.59 -13.32 -45.30
N LYS A 3 -51.76 -12.35 -44.84
CA LYS A 3 -51.40 -10.97 -45.22
C LYS A 3 -50.09 -10.63 -44.47
N ARG A 4 -49.27 -9.75 -45.05
CA ARG A 4 -48.15 -9.07 -44.38
C ARG A 4 -48.69 -8.13 -43.29
N ILE A 5 -48.05 -8.10 -42.13
CA ILE A 5 -48.17 -6.99 -41.18
C ILE A 5 -46.76 -6.48 -40.89
N ARG A 6 -46.49 -5.27 -41.40
CA ARG A 6 -45.39 -4.42 -40.93
C ARG A 6 -45.96 -3.57 -39.80
N VAL A 7 -45.32 -3.58 -38.64
CA VAL A 7 -45.46 -2.52 -37.64
C VAL A 7 -44.05 -2.02 -37.32
N ALA A 8 -43.84 -0.75 -37.63
CA ALA A 8 -42.67 0.02 -37.25
C ALA A 8 -42.95 0.70 -35.90
N ALA A 9 -42.01 0.62 -34.96
CA ALA A 9 -41.89 1.48 -33.78
C ALA A 9 -40.58 1.09 -33.07
N ALA A 10 -39.76 1.95 -32.50
CA ALA A 10 -39.57 3.38 -32.53
C ALA A 10 -38.14 3.59 -32.00
N LEU A 11 -37.55 4.75 -32.28
CA LEU A 11 -36.24 5.19 -31.83
C LEU A 11 -35.94 4.82 -30.35
N GLY A 12 -34.83 4.14 -30.12
CA GLY A 12 -34.20 4.03 -28.81
C GLY A 12 -32.70 4.19 -28.97
N LEU A 13 -32.22 5.42 -29.09
CA LEU A 13 -30.80 5.74 -29.08
C LEU A 13 -30.28 5.56 -27.64
N ALA A 14 -29.94 4.32 -27.27
CA ALA A 14 -29.22 4.06 -26.03
C ALA A 14 -27.76 4.49 -26.23
N ALA A 15 -27.47 5.75 -25.90
CA ALA A 15 -26.11 6.27 -25.80
C ALA A 15 -25.37 5.46 -24.73
N ALA A 16 -24.50 4.55 -25.20
CA ALA A 16 -23.54 3.87 -24.34
C ALA A 16 -22.53 4.90 -23.83
N LEU A 17 -22.80 5.50 -22.66
CA LEU A 17 -21.75 6.15 -21.89
C LEU A 17 -20.83 5.05 -21.35
N ALA A 18 -19.79 4.74 -22.11
CA ALA A 18 -18.61 4.08 -21.59
C ALA A 18 -17.99 5.04 -20.56
N ALA A 19 -18.35 4.86 -19.29
CA ALA A 19 -17.60 5.43 -18.19
C ALA A 19 -16.19 4.87 -18.30
N ALA A 20 -15.25 5.68 -18.79
CA ALA A 20 -13.85 5.42 -18.64
C ALA A 20 -13.58 5.39 -17.13
N ALA A 21 -13.67 4.21 -16.53
CA ALA A 21 -13.06 3.91 -15.25
C ALA A 21 -11.55 4.04 -15.46
N GLY A 22 -11.06 5.27 -15.45
CA GLY A 22 -9.66 5.58 -15.29
C GLY A 22 -9.26 5.02 -13.93
N CYS A 23 -8.85 3.77 -13.91
CA CYS A 23 -8.13 3.21 -12.77
C CYS A 23 -6.85 4.03 -12.67
N VAL A 24 -6.88 5.07 -11.82
CA VAL A 24 -5.69 5.68 -11.26
C VAL A 24 -4.97 4.54 -10.54
N LYS A 25 -4.00 3.93 -11.21
CA LYS A 25 -3.03 3.06 -10.54
C LYS A 25 -2.18 4.00 -9.72
N THR A 26 -2.46 4.11 -8.43
CA THR A 26 -1.55 4.73 -7.47
C THR A 26 -0.25 3.91 -7.48
N THR A 27 0.71 4.33 -8.29
CA THR A 27 1.99 3.63 -8.46
C THR A 27 2.81 3.78 -7.19
N GLY A 28 3.21 2.69 -6.54
CA GLY A 28 3.93 2.75 -5.26
C GLY A 28 4.74 1.50 -4.93
N LEU A 29 5.46 1.53 -3.81
CA LEU A 29 6.08 0.36 -3.19
C LEU A 29 5.36 0.11 -1.86
N GLU A 30 4.93 -1.12 -1.61
CA GLU A 30 4.33 -1.51 -0.34
C GLU A 30 5.20 -2.55 0.36
N VAL A 31 5.43 -2.38 1.65
CA VAL A 31 6.17 -3.34 2.48
C VAL A 31 5.30 -3.72 3.67
N SER A 32 5.06 -5.01 3.89
CA SER A 32 4.20 -5.51 4.96
C SER A 32 4.99 -6.28 6.00
N GLY A 33 4.55 -6.22 7.26
CA GLY A 33 5.00 -7.07 8.36
C GLY A 33 3.83 -7.39 9.30
N ALA A 34 3.80 -8.58 9.89
CA ALA A 34 2.76 -9.02 10.80
C ALA A 34 3.36 -9.77 12.01
N LEU A 35 2.61 -9.78 13.11
CA LEU A 35 2.86 -10.68 14.24
C LEU A 35 2.41 -12.09 13.83
N GLY A 36 3.30 -13.08 13.96
CA GLY A 36 2.92 -14.48 13.77
C GLY A 36 1.94 -14.96 14.84
N ALA A 37 1.18 -16.02 14.55
CA ALA A 37 0.48 -16.76 15.61
C ALA A 37 1.51 -17.26 16.63
N PRO A 38 1.19 -17.32 17.94
CA PRO A 38 2.12 -17.79 18.96
C PRO A 38 2.31 -19.31 18.81
N SER A 39 3.19 -19.69 17.91
CA SER A 39 3.72 -21.04 17.78
C SER A 39 5.21 -20.93 18.09
N ASP A 40 5.60 -21.41 19.26
CA ASP A 40 6.98 -21.74 19.61
C ASP A 40 8.00 -20.59 19.50
N GLY A 41 7.74 -19.49 20.23
CA GLY A 41 8.79 -18.60 20.73
C GLY A 41 9.50 -17.69 19.71
N GLN A 42 9.11 -17.69 18.44
CA GLN A 42 9.58 -16.70 17.46
C GLN A 42 8.39 -16.16 16.69
N SER A 43 8.03 -14.89 16.92
CA SER A 43 7.08 -14.17 16.07
C SER A 43 7.73 -14.02 14.69
N GLU A 44 7.48 -14.98 13.79
CA GLU A 44 7.98 -14.91 12.42
C GLU A 44 7.35 -13.68 11.74
N LEU A 45 8.22 -12.73 11.39
CA LEU A 45 7.87 -11.61 10.55
C LEU A 45 7.52 -12.11 9.14
N SER A 46 6.24 -12.26 8.84
CA SER A 46 5.81 -12.49 7.46
C SER A 46 6.02 -11.20 6.66
N ARG A 47 7.15 -11.11 5.93
CA ARG A 47 7.52 -9.95 5.11
C ARG A 47 7.03 -10.11 3.67
N ALA A 48 6.24 -9.16 3.20
CA ALA A 48 5.84 -9.07 1.79
C ALA A 48 6.20 -7.70 1.22
N VAL A 49 6.91 -7.66 0.09
CA VAL A 49 7.24 -6.43 -0.64
C VAL A 49 6.52 -6.44 -1.98
N ILE A 50 5.60 -5.50 -2.19
CA ILE A 50 4.83 -5.36 -3.43
C ILE A 50 5.32 -4.12 -4.17
N VAL A 51 5.91 -4.31 -5.34
CA VAL A 51 6.46 -3.22 -6.17
C VAL A 51 5.46 -2.89 -7.28
N ASN A 52 4.71 -1.80 -7.11
CA ASN A 52 3.77 -1.28 -8.11
C ASN A 52 4.36 -0.11 -8.93
N ASN A 53 5.63 0.25 -8.68
CA ASN A 53 6.39 1.24 -9.46
C ASN A 53 7.80 0.72 -9.75
N ALA A 54 8.04 0.32 -11.01
CA ALA A 54 9.31 -0.27 -11.43
C ALA A 54 10.52 0.67 -11.27
N ARG A 55 10.33 2.00 -11.35
CA ARG A 55 11.43 2.95 -11.14
C ARG A 55 11.81 3.00 -9.66
N LEU A 56 10.83 3.13 -8.76
CA LEU A 56 11.07 3.08 -7.31
C LEU A 56 11.72 1.76 -6.90
N GLY A 57 11.26 0.62 -7.42
CA GLY A 57 11.85 -0.69 -7.11
C GLY A 57 13.29 -0.86 -7.59
N ARG A 58 13.74 -0.10 -8.60
CA ARG A 58 15.14 -0.10 -9.06
C ARG A 58 16.04 0.79 -8.22
N THR A 59 15.50 1.92 -7.74
CA THR A 59 16.28 2.95 -7.04
C THR A 59 16.23 2.82 -5.51
N LEU A 60 15.26 2.09 -4.96
CA LEU A 60 15.05 1.96 -3.53
C LEU A 60 15.11 0.49 -3.13
N GLN A 61 15.90 0.20 -2.10
CA GLN A 61 16.03 -1.14 -1.52
C GLN A 61 15.44 -1.16 -0.12
N VAL A 62 14.67 -2.20 0.17
CA VAL A 62 14.28 -2.49 1.55
C VAL A 62 15.37 -3.34 2.19
N VAL A 63 16.12 -2.75 3.10
CA VAL A 63 17.22 -3.41 3.82
C VAL A 63 16.67 -4.28 4.95
N ASP A 64 15.86 -3.68 5.81
CA ASP A 64 15.38 -4.33 7.04
C ASP A 64 13.92 -3.95 7.32
N VAL A 65 13.20 -4.88 7.93
CA VAL A 65 11.84 -4.69 8.43
C VAL A 65 11.83 -5.28 9.84
N ARG A 66 11.51 -4.46 10.83
CA ARG A 66 11.44 -4.88 12.22
C ARG A 66 10.15 -4.37 12.86
N HIS A 67 9.75 -5.03 13.94
CA HIS A 67 8.66 -4.55 14.77
C HIS A 67 8.98 -4.82 16.23
N ASP A 68 8.25 -4.14 17.11
CA ASP A 68 8.31 -4.34 18.55
C ASP A 68 6.96 -3.95 19.18
N ILE A 69 6.67 -4.43 20.39
CA ILE A 69 5.54 -3.96 21.19
C ILE A 69 6.09 -3.13 22.35
N GLN A 70 5.70 -1.86 22.42
CA GLN A 70 6.06 -0.99 23.53
C GLN A 70 4.84 -0.24 24.04
N ASN A 71 4.55 -0.34 25.33
CA ASN A 71 3.34 0.21 25.96
C ASN A 71 2.06 -0.25 25.24
N ASP A 72 1.97 -1.55 24.97
CA ASP A 72 0.86 -2.21 24.25
C ASP A 72 0.62 -1.74 22.81
N LEU A 73 1.49 -0.89 22.26
CA LEU A 73 1.40 -0.41 20.89
C LEU A 73 2.44 -1.09 20.01
N LEU A 74 1.99 -1.54 18.84
CA LEU A 74 2.85 -2.05 17.79
C LEU A 74 3.69 -0.92 17.21
N LYS A 75 5.01 -1.06 17.29
CA LYS A 75 5.99 -0.19 16.65
C LYS A 75 6.57 -0.92 15.45
N ALA A 76 6.71 -0.20 14.34
CA ALA A 76 7.28 -0.73 13.11
C ALA A 76 8.50 0.09 12.70
N GLY A 77 9.52 -0.59 12.21
CA GLY A 77 10.73 0.00 11.63
C GLY A 77 10.96 -0.55 10.22
N LEU A 78 11.20 0.35 9.26
CA LEU A 78 11.55 0.01 7.88
C LEU A 78 12.86 0.70 7.51
N THR A 79 13.92 -0.06 7.29
CA THR A 79 15.18 0.50 6.79
C THR A 79 15.21 0.44 5.27
N LEU A 80 15.39 1.61 4.66
CA LEU A 80 15.49 1.82 3.23
C LEU A 80 16.91 2.25 2.87
N ALA A 81 17.45 1.74 1.77
CA ALA A 81 18.67 2.23 1.17
C ALA A 81 18.41 2.74 -0.25
N SER A 82 18.96 3.90 -0.58
CA SER A 82 19.04 4.37 -1.96
C SER A 82 20.06 3.53 -2.72
N LYS A 83 19.67 3.02 -3.88
CA LYS A 83 20.57 2.43 -4.89
C LYS A 83 21.01 3.45 -5.94
N TYR A 84 20.60 4.70 -5.78
CA TYR A 84 20.83 5.79 -6.72
C TYR A 84 21.89 6.73 -6.18
N GLU A 85 22.76 7.25 -7.06
CA GLU A 85 23.83 8.18 -6.72
C GLU A 85 23.34 9.60 -6.42
N GLY A 86 22.17 9.96 -6.96
CA GLY A 86 21.55 11.27 -6.73
C GLY A 86 20.49 11.26 -5.62
N THR A 87 19.74 12.35 -5.57
CA THR A 87 18.67 12.53 -4.57
C THR A 87 17.37 11.84 -4.99
N LEU A 88 16.78 11.06 -4.07
CA LEU A 88 15.45 10.46 -4.20
C LEU A 88 14.47 11.15 -3.26
N SER A 89 13.48 11.83 -3.83
CA SER A 89 12.33 12.39 -3.10
C SER A 89 11.10 11.53 -3.32
N PHE A 90 10.44 11.16 -2.22
CA PHE A 90 9.20 10.38 -2.21
C PHE A 90 8.39 10.69 -0.95
N GLN A 91 7.21 10.08 -0.84
CA GLN A 91 6.39 10.15 0.37
C GLN A 91 6.10 8.74 0.86
N TYR A 92 5.94 8.59 2.18
CA TYR A 92 5.55 7.32 2.78
C TYR A 92 4.43 7.53 3.81
N LYS A 93 3.70 6.45 4.11
CA LYS A 93 2.83 6.38 5.27
C LYS A 93 2.79 4.95 5.81
N PHE A 94 2.50 4.82 7.10
CA PHE A 94 2.17 3.54 7.69
C PHE A 94 0.65 3.30 7.54
N ALA A 95 0.27 2.04 7.54
CA ALA A 95 -1.09 1.58 7.55
C ALA A 95 -1.14 0.40 8.50
N TRP A 96 -2.04 0.44 9.47
CA TRP A 96 -2.09 -0.52 10.56
C TRP A 96 -3.29 -1.43 10.39
N PHE A 97 -3.16 -2.70 10.75
CA PHE A 97 -4.20 -3.69 10.55
C PHE A 97 -4.41 -4.47 11.83
N ASP A 98 -5.67 -4.80 12.14
CA ASP A 98 -6.00 -5.65 13.28
C ASP A 98 -5.80 -7.15 12.96
N ALA A 99 -6.14 -8.02 13.91
CA ALA A 99 -6.02 -9.47 13.78
C ALA A 99 -6.91 -10.06 12.65
N ALA A 100 -7.98 -9.38 12.27
CA ALA A 100 -8.86 -9.78 11.18
C ALA A 100 -8.36 -9.28 9.80
N GLY A 101 -7.24 -8.53 9.79
CA GLY A 101 -6.69 -7.94 8.57
C GLY A 101 -7.42 -6.66 8.13
N MET A 102 -8.23 -6.04 9.00
CA MET A 102 -8.93 -4.80 8.70
C MET A 102 -8.05 -3.59 8.99
N GLU A 103 -8.01 -2.61 8.07
CA GLU A 103 -7.20 -1.39 8.24
C GLU A 103 -7.78 -0.52 9.37
N ILE A 104 -6.96 -0.27 10.38
CA ILE A 104 -7.27 0.61 11.50
C ILE A 104 -7.11 2.06 11.01
N ARG A 105 -8.23 2.77 10.90
CA ARG A 105 -8.29 4.17 10.44
C ARG A 105 -7.65 4.40 9.06
N ALA A 106 -8.17 3.75 8.02
CA ALA A 106 -7.64 3.78 6.64
C ALA A 106 -7.36 5.20 6.07
N ASP A 107 -8.08 6.22 6.54
CA ASP A 107 -8.04 7.57 5.98
C ASP A 107 -7.36 8.63 6.87
N SER A 108 -6.88 8.27 8.06
CA SER A 108 -6.43 9.28 9.04
C SER A 108 -4.95 9.65 8.97
N GLU A 109 -4.09 8.82 8.36
CA GLU A 109 -2.65 9.10 8.29
C GLU A 109 -2.27 9.87 7.02
N ALA A 110 -1.74 11.08 7.23
CA ALA A 110 -1.16 11.91 6.17
C ALA A 110 0.14 11.29 5.62
N TRP A 111 0.41 11.54 4.35
CA TRP A 111 1.67 11.14 3.71
C TRP A 111 2.83 12.01 4.19
N THR A 112 3.89 11.38 4.66
CA THR A 112 5.11 12.06 5.14
C THR A 112 6.13 12.16 4.00
N PRO A 113 6.61 13.38 3.66
CA PRO A 113 7.67 13.53 2.68
C PRO A 113 9.01 13.05 3.22
N LEU A 114 9.81 12.40 2.37
CA LEU A 114 11.16 11.95 2.67
C LEU A 114 12.08 12.24 1.48
N VAL A 115 13.31 12.64 1.81
CA VAL A 115 14.42 12.75 0.88
C VAL A 115 15.51 11.79 1.34
N LEU A 116 16.02 10.98 0.42
CA LEU A 116 17.25 10.21 0.58
C LEU A 116 18.29 10.73 -0.40
N HIS A 117 19.46 11.07 0.11
CA HIS A 117 20.62 11.43 -0.70
C HIS A 117 21.26 10.18 -1.35
N GLY A 118 22.26 10.42 -2.19
CA GLY A 118 22.98 9.38 -2.91
C GLY A 118 23.47 8.27 -1.98
N TYR A 119 23.07 7.03 -2.26
CA TYR A 119 23.39 5.85 -1.45
C TYR A 119 23.03 5.93 0.04
N GLU A 120 22.20 6.90 0.44
CA GLU A 120 21.80 7.06 1.84
C GLU A 120 20.96 5.86 2.30
N THR A 121 21.21 5.42 3.52
CA THR A 121 20.37 4.46 4.24
C THR A 121 19.68 5.14 5.40
N ARG A 122 18.35 4.99 5.49
CA ARG A 122 17.54 5.61 6.54
C ARG A 122 16.48 4.67 7.05
N THR A 123 16.21 4.75 8.35
CA THR A 123 15.14 3.98 8.99
C THR A 123 13.91 4.87 9.20
N LEU A 124 12.78 4.40 8.67
CA LEU A 124 11.45 4.93 8.92
C LEU A 124 10.85 4.24 10.13
N GLN A 125 10.13 4.97 10.97
CA GLN A 125 9.45 4.42 12.13
C GLN A 125 8.00 4.87 12.17
N GLY A 126 7.14 4.00 12.68
CA GLY A 126 5.74 4.26 12.93
C GLY A 126 5.29 3.58 14.23
N VAL A 127 4.32 4.17 14.90
CA VAL A 127 3.66 3.60 16.09
C VAL A 127 2.17 3.46 15.78
N ALA A 128 1.62 2.29 16.05
CA ALA A 128 0.22 2.03 15.84
C ALA A 128 -0.64 2.98 16.68
N PRO A 129 -1.74 3.50 16.13
CA PRO A 129 -2.61 4.43 16.84
C PRO A 129 -3.63 3.70 17.75
N HIS A 130 -3.54 2.38 17.86
CA HIS A 130 -4.42 1.56 18.70
C HIS A 130 -3.75 0.22 19.08
N PRO A 131 -3.94 -0.29 20.33
CA PRO A 131 -3.36 -1.56 20.79
C PRO A 131 -3.83 -2.82 20.06
N SER A 132 -4.93 -2.75 19.30
CA SER A 132 -5.43 -3.88 18.50
C SER A 132 -4.63 -4.16 17.24
N ALA A 133 -3.66 -3.30 16.88
CA ALA A 133 -2.83 -3.52 15.70
C ALA A 133 -2.01 -4.80 15.84
N ARG A 134 -2.00 -5.62 14.78
CA ARG A 134 -1.26 -6.88 14.66
C ARG A 134 -0.39 -6.94 13.41
N ALA A 135 -0.64 -6.06 12.44
CA ALA A 135 0.16 -5.96 11.24
C ALA A 135 0.28 -4.50 10.78
N PHE A 136 1.26 -4.26 9.92
CA PHE A 136 1.43 -2.97 9.26
C PHE A 136 1.80 -3.15 7.80
N LYS A 137 1.47 -2.13 7.01
CA LYS A 137 2.02 -1.89 5.67
C LYS A 137 2.65 -0.50 5.64
N VAL A 138 3.81 -0.39 5.02
CA VAL A 138 4.41 0.89 4.66
C VAL A 138 4.13 1.11 3.18
N LYS A 139 3.32 2.13 2.89
CA LYS A 139 2.96 2.54 1.54
C LYS A 139 3.92 3.67 1.15
N ILE A 140 4.56 3.58 -0.02
CA ILE A 140 5.51 4.57 -0.55
C ILE A 140 5.03 5.01 -1.93
N ARG A 141 4.98 6.33 -2.17
CA ARG A 141 4.58 6.92 -3.45
C ARG A 141 5.55 8.03 -3.87
N ARG A 142 5.50 8.39 -5.16
CA ARG A 142 6.20 9.54 -5.71
C ARG A 142 5.20 10.51 -6.31
#